data_AF-A0A925QS06-F1
#
_entry.id   AF-A0A925QS06-F1
#
_cell.length_a   1.000
_cell.length_b   1.000
_cell.length_c   1.000
_cell.angle_alpha   90.00
_cell.angle_beta   90.00
_cell.angle_gamma   90.00
#
_symmetry.space_group_name_H-M   'P 1'
#
loop_
_entity.id
_entity.type
_entity.pdbx_description
1 polymer ?
#
loop_
_entity_poly.entity_id
_entity_poly.type
_entity_poly.pdbx_seq_one_letter_code
_entity_poly.pdbx_strand_id
1 'polypeptide(L)'
;MLTFDDCLDFCELTEDEVLAISQHEHMPEIVAAELGCCLLKTAAGISIIKEYILDDIQTAESHGMPEKALHWREVYQGFMTAHPN
;
A
#
# COMPACT_ATOMS: atom_id res chain seq x y z
N MET A 1 5.03 7.56 24.48
CA MET A 1 6.00 7.25 23.40
C MET A 1 5.14 6.87 22.21
N LEU A 2 5.33 7.49 21.06
CA LEU A 2 4.53 7.22 19.85
C LEU A 2 4.79 5.79 19.36
N THR A 3 3.73 5.03 19.10
CA THR A 3 3.77 3.67 18.53
C THR A 3 3.51 3.69 17.02
N PHE A 4 3.72 2.56 16.34
CA PHE A 4 3.34 2.40 14.93
C PHE A 4 1.84 2.61 14.73
N ASP A 5 1.01 2.12 15.65
CA ASP A 5 -0.44 2.35 15.66
C ASP A 5 -0.78 3.86 15.74
N ASP A 6 -0.06 4.62 16.56
CA ASP A 6 -0.25 6.08 16.62
C ASP A 6 0.08 6.74 15.26
N CYS A 7 1.07 6.23 14.51
CA CYS A 7 1.41 6.75 13.17
C CYS A 7 0.40 6.31 12.09
N LEU A 8 -0.17 5.10 12.20
CA LEU A 8 -1.26 4.65 11.35
C LEU A 8 -2.52 5.49 11.57
N ASP A 9 -2.84 5.88 12.80
CA ASP A 9 -3.99 6.76 13.08
C ASP A 9 -3.85 8.16 12.46
N PHE A 10 -2.63 8.61 12.14
CA PHE A 10 -2.37 9.86 11.39
C PHE A 10 -2.25 9.65 9.87
N CYS A 11 -2.19 8.40 9.43
CA CYS A 11 -2.01 7.99 8.06
C CYS A 11 -3.38 7.57 7.50
N GLU A 12 -3.82 8.13 6.38
CA GLU A 12 -5.06 7.68 5.72
C GLU A 12 -4.84 6.35 4.94
N LEU A 13 -4.01 5.46 5.51
CA LEU A 13 -3.74 4.11 5.02
C LEU A 13 -3.98 3.08 6.13
N THR A 14 -4.46 1.93 5.71
CA THR A 14 -4.55 0.71 6.50
C THR A 14 -3.19 0.01 6.62
N GLU A 15 -3.07 -0.92 7.56
CA GLU A 15 -1.86 -1.74 7.73
C GLU A 15 -1.48 -2.49 6.45
N ASP A 16 -2.44 -3.10 5.76
CA ASP A 16 -2.21 -3.83 4.51
C ASP A 16 -1.72 -2.92 3.37
N GLU A 17 -2.19 -1.68 3.32
CA GLU A 17 -1.73 -0.70 2.33
C GLU A 17 -0.29 -0.24 2.62
N VAL A 18 0.08 -0.11 3.91
CA VAL A 18 1.47 0.14 4.30
C VAL A 18 2.36 -1.06 3.98
N LEU A 19 1.88 -2.28 4.21
CA LEU A 19 2.59 -3.52 3.86
C LEU A 19 2.80 -3.63 2.35
N ALA A 20 1.84 -3.21 1.52
CA ALA A 20 2.01 -3.18 0.08
C ALA A 20 3.17 -2.26 -0.35
N ILE A 21 3.24 -1.04 0.22
CA ILE A 21 4.35 -0.11 -0.06
C ILE A 21 5.68 -0.67 0.45
N SER A 22 5.70 -1.19 1.67
CA SER A 22 6.90 -1.78 2.30
C SER A 22 7.44 -2.95 1.47
N GLN A 23 6.56 -3.84 1.01
CA GLN A 23 6.94 -4.98 0.20
C GLN A 23 7.51 -4.55 -1.15
N HIS A 24 6.81 -3.65 -1.84
CA HIS A 24 7.17 -3.21 -3.18
C HIS A 24 8.52 -2.47 -3.20
N GLU A 25 8.72 -1.56 -2.27
CA GLU A 25 9.94 -0.74 -2.18
C GLU A 25 11.04 -1.38 -1.31
N HIS A 26 10.80 -2.57 -0.75
CA HIS A 26 11.72 -3.31 0.12
C HIS A 26 12.24 -2.47 1.30
N MET A 27 11.33 -1.75 1.96
CA MET A 27 11.66 -0.85 3.06
C MET A 27 10.91 -1.22 4.36
N PRO A 28 11.40 -0.82 5.55
CA PRO A 28 10.68 -1.06 6.79
C PRO A 28 9.28 -0.41 6.81
N GLU A 29 8.31 -1.06 7.46
CA GLU A 29 6.90 -0.61 7.53
C GLU A 29 6.75 0.83 8.03
N ILE A 30 7.54 1.25 9.02
CA ILE A 30 7.50 2.62 9.54
C ILE A 30 7.92 3.67 8.49
N VAL A 31 8.84 3.31 7.60
CA VAL A 31 9.27 4.19 6.50
C VAL A 31 8.23 4.18 5.37
N ALA A 32 7.64 3.02 5.10
CA ALA A 32 6.56 2.87 4.12
C ALA A 32 5.32 3.67 4.54
N ALA A 33 4.97 3.69 5.82
CA ALA A 33 3.87 4.50 6.35
C ALA A 33 4.12 6.00 6.13
N GLU A 34 5.33 6.49 6.40
CA GLU A 34 5.70 7.90 6.15
C GLU A 34 5.66 8.25 4.65
N LEU A 35 6.20 7.37 3.80
CA LEU A 35 6.15 7.54 2.34
C LEU A 35 4.71 7.58 1.84
N GLY A 36 3.88 6.63 2.26
CA GLY A 36 2.47 6.54 1.92
C GLY A 36 1.71 7.80 2.33
N CYS A 37 1.89 8.28 3.56
CA CYS A 37 1.36 9.55 4.05
C CYS A 37 1.74 10.74 3.15
N CYS A 38 2.98 10.76 2.65
CA CYS A 38 3.46 11.82 1.78
C CYS A 38 2.85 11.72 0.37
N LEU A 39 2.74 10.52 -0.19
CA LEU A 39 2.19 10.27 -1.52
C LEU A 39 0.69 10.61 -1.59
N LEU A 40 -0.09 10.29 -0.54
CA LEU A 40 -1.52 10.58 -0.47
C LEU A 40 -1.87 12.07 -0.60
N LYS A 41 -0.93 12.98 -0.34
CA LYS A 41 -1.15 14.44 -0.44
C LYS A 41 -1.36 14.93 -1.87
N THR A 42 -1.16 14.08 -2.88
CA THR A 42 -1.28 14.46 -4.29
C THR A 42 -1.95 13.36 -5.11
N ALA A 43 -2.71 13.73 -6.13
CA ALA A 43 -3.31 12.76 -7.06
C ALA A 43 -2.25 11.90 -7.76
N ALA A 44 -1.08 12.47 -8.06
CA ALA A 44 0.04 11.73 -8.65
C ALA A 44 0.60 10.67 -7.68
N GLY A 45 0.73 11.00 -6.39
CA GLY A 45 1.20 10.04 -5.39
C GLY A 45 0.18 8.93 -5.11
N ILE A 46 -1.12 9.24 -5.12
CA ILE A 46 -2.18 8.23 -5.11
C ILE A 46 -2.04 7.27 -6.31
N SER A 47 -1.77 7.80 -7.50
CA SER A 47 -1.49 6.97 -8.68
C SER A 47 -0.24 6.10 -8.51
N ILE A 48 0.82 6.60 -7.88
CA ILE A 48 2.03 5.80 -7.60
C ILE A 48 1.70 4.59 -6.71
N ILE A 49 0.95 4.79 -5.62
CA ILE A 49 0.55 3.67 -4.73
C ILE A 49 -0.31 2.64 -5.49
N LYS A 50 -1.19 3.10 -6.40
CA LYS A 50 -1.99 2.20 -7.26
C LYS A 50 -1.09 1.32 -8.12
N GLU A 51 -0.08 1.90 -8.77
CA GLU A 51 0.87 1.14 -9.60
C GLU A 51 1.67 0.13 -8.77
N TYR A 52 2.13 0.49 -7.56
CA TYR A 52 2.83 -0.45 -6.68
C TYR A 52 2.01 -1.72 -6.39
N ILE A 53 0.74 -1.54 -6.03
CA ILE A 53 -0.13 -2.68 -5.71
C ILE A 53 -0.42 -3.51 -6.98
N LEU A 54 -0.60 -2.86 -8.14
CA LEU A 54 -0.82 -3.54 -9.42
C LEU A 54 0.39 -4.37 -9.86
N ASP A 55 1.60 -3.82 -9.71
CA ASP A 55 2.85 -4.52 -10.01
C ASP A 55 3.06 -5.72 -9.08
N ASP A 56 2.68 -5.61 -7.81
CA ASP A 56 2.74 -6.69 -6.85
C ASP A 56 1.73 -7.82 -7.16
N ILE A 57 0.53 -7.46 -7.65
CA ILE A 57 -0.45 -8.44 -8.17
C ILE A 57 0.16 -9.18 -9.37
N GLN A 58 0.69 -8.45 -10.35
CA GLN A 58 1.29 -9.04 -11.55
C GLN A 58 2.49 -9.93 -11.21
N THR A 59 3.32 -9.50 -10.27
CA THR A 59 4.47 -10.27 -9.80
C THR A 59 4.01 -11.57 -9.15
N ALA A 60 3.01 -11.53 -8.25
CA ALA A 60 2.46 -12.71 -7.61
C ALA A 60 1.84 -13.69 -8.62
N GLU A 61 1.10 -13.19 -9.61
CA GLU A 61 0.55 -14.00 -10.71
C GLU A 61 1.67 -14.68 -11.52
N SER A 62 2.70 -13.93 -11.89
CA SER A 62 3.82 -14.45 -12.70
C SER A 62 4.61 -15.55 -11.98
N HIS A 63 4.65 -15.49 -10.64
CA HIS A 63 5.31 -16.49 -9.79
C HIS A 63 4.39 -17.66 -9.40
N GLY A 64 3.15 -17.70 -9.89
CA GLY A 64 2.19 -18.77 -9.58
C GLY A 64 1.73 -18.76 -8.11
N MET A 65 1.59 -17.58 -7.51
CA MET A 65 1.14 -17.38 -6.13
C MET A 65 -0.29 -16.80 -6.09
N PRO A 66 -1.34 -17.60 -6.37
CA PRO A 66 -2.70 -17.10 -6.55
C PRO A 66 -3.31 -16.49 -5.27
N GLU A 67 -2.98 -17.04 -4.10
CA GLU A 67 -3.46 -16.51 -2.81
C GLU A 67 -2.87 -15.12 -2.52
N LYS A 68 -1.58 -14.92 -2.80
CA LYS A 68 -0.92 -13.62 -2.66
C LYS A 68 -1.47 -12.59 -3.63
N ALA A 69 -1.72 -13.00 -4.89
CA ALA A 69 -2.35 -12.13 -5.87
C ALA A 69 -3.78 -11.75 -5.45
N LEU A 70 -4.55 -12.68 -4.86
CA LEU A 70 -5.89 -12.39 -4.35
C LEU A 70 -5.85 -11.36 -3.21
N HIS A 71 -4.96 -11.57 -2.22
CA HIS A 71 -4.76 -10.62 -1.13
C HIS A 71 -4.48 -9.21 -1.66
N TRP A 72 -3.52 -9.04 -2.57
CA TRP A 72 -3.22 -7.71 -3.12
C TRP A 72 -4.36 -7.10 -3.93
N ARG A 73 -5.21 -7.90 -4.58
CA ARG A 73 -6.43 -7.39 -5.22
C ARG A 73 -7.45 -6.86 -4.21
N GLU A 74 -7.57 -7.48 -3.04
CA GLU A 74 -8.43 -6.99 -1.97
C GLU A 74 -7.92 -5.66 -1.42
N VAL A 75 -6.61 -5.57 -1.17
CA VAL A 75 -5.93 -4.32 -0.76
C VAL A 75 -6.13 -3.22 -1.82
N TYR A 76 -5.94 -3.53 -3.10
CA TYR A 76 -6.16 -2.59 -4.20
C TYR A 76 -7.61 -2.07 -4.24
N GLN A 77 -8.60 -2.94 -4.05
CA GLN A 77 -10.01 -2.54 -4.03
C GLN A 77 -10.32 -1.64 -2.82
N GLY A 78 -9.77 -1.96 -1.65
CA GLY A 78 -9.84 -1.10 -0.47
C GLY A 78 -9.28 0.29 -0.74
N PHE A 79 -8.06 0.34 -1.26
CA PHE A 79 -7.36 1.58 -1.59
C PHE A 79 -8.13 2.43 -2.61
N MET A 80 -8.65 1.83 -3.68
CA MET A 80 -9.45 2.51 -4.69
C MET A 80 -10.77 3.07 -4.14
N THR A 81 -11.34 2.42 -3.12
CA THR A 81 -12.59 2.86 -2.48
C THR A 81 -12.33 4.02 -1.52
N ALA A 82 -11.23 3.98 -0.78
CA ALA A 82 -10.81 5.04 0.13
C ALA A 82 -10.29 6.29 -0.63
N HIS A 83 -9.60 6.06 -1.75
CA HIS A 83 -8.96 7.10 -2.57
C HIS A 83 -9.48 7.10 -4.03
N PRO A 84 -10.78 7.38 -4.22
CA PRO A 84 -11.36 7.56 -5.55
C PRO A 84 -10.82 8.87 -6.14
N ASN A 85 -10.25 8.81 -7.34
CA ASN A 85 -9.84 10.03 -8.05
C ASN A 85 -11.07 10.86 -8.46
#